data_AF-A0A382KYZ7-F1
#
_entry.id   AF-A0A382KYZ7-F1
#
_cell.length_a   1.000
_cell.length_b   1.000
_cell.length_c   1.000
_cell.angle_alpha   90.00
_cell.angle_beta   90.00
_cell.angle_gamma   90.00
#
_symmetry.space_group_name_H-M   'P 1'
#
loop_
_entity.id
_entity.type
_entity.pdbx_description
1 polymer ?
#
loop_
_entity_poly.entity_id
_entity_poly.type
_entity_poly.pdbx_seq_one_letter_code
_entity_poly.pdbx_strand_id
1 'polypeptide(L)'
;MNLIGSKLQTLERKKKVLLVLGNDLILAFICWLVFGPPMATFIASEFSTGILEIFYSEWISFFFPAILAISYLYIFGFYKSLIKFFDSKDSIFLSLTGSLIFGFTWSLIHVYQFQIVSTTFLSIALLQGFLLSAVFYAFLNISRDIAKYLLYPYDTDPDARPIVIYGAGATGN
;
A
#
# COMPACT_ATOMS: atom_id res chain seq x y z
N MET A 1 27.27 -0.29 8.30
CA MET A 1 25.83 0.03 8.38
C MET A 1 25.64 1.53 8.39
N ASN A 2 24.74 2.07 7.56
CA ASN A 2 24.40 3.50 7.56
C ASN A 2 23.85 3.93 8.94
N LEU A 3 24.24 5.13 9.40
CA LEU A 3 23.86 5.71 10.70
C LEU A 3 22.34 5.85 10.90
N ILE A 4 21.61 5.91 9.78
CA ILE A 4 20.13 5.95 9.73
C ILE A 4 19.55 4.55 10.02
N GLY A 5 20.14 3.50 9.46
CA GLY A 5 19.68 2.11 9.65
C GLY A 5 19.84 1.63 11.09
N SER A 6 20.96 1.99 11.74
CA SER A 6 21.18 1.64 13.16
C SER A 6 20.18 2.34 14.09
N LYS A 7 19.87 3.62 13.85
CA LYS A 7 18.80 4.33 14.58
C LYS A 7 17.42 3.70 14.36
N LEU A 8 17.09 3.34 13.11
CA LEU A 8 15.82 2.70 12.78
C LEU A 8 15.67 1.32 13.43
N GLN A 9 16.77 0.57 13.58
CA GLN A 9 16.77 -0.74 14.24
C GLN A 9 16.37 -0.62 15.72
N THR A 10 16.85 0.41 16.42
CA THR A 10 16.58 0.66 17.85
C THR A 10 15.16 1.12 18.17
N LEU A 11 14.34 1.44 17.15
CA LEU A 11 12.96 1.86 17.37
C LEU A 11 12.09 0.73 17.93
N GLU A 12 11.20 1.08 18.86
CA GLU A 12 10.17 0.18 19.35
C GLU A 12 9.23 -0.29 18.22
N ARG A 13 8.70 -1.51 18.37
CA ARG A 13 7.79 -2.14 17.38
C ARG A 13 6.60 -1.25 17.01
N LYS A 14 5.98 -0.57 17.98
CA LYS A 14 4.83 0.33 17.73
C LYS A 14 5.19 1.48 16.78
N LYS A 15 6.38 2.08 16.97
CA LYS A 15 6.88 3.17 16.11
C LYS A 15 7.21 2.66 14.71
N LYS A 16 7.77 1.47 14.58
CA LYS A 16 8.01 0.81 13.28
C LYS A 16 6.72 0.58 12.50
N VAL A 17 5.67 0.11 13.18
CA VAL A 17 4.34 -0.09 12.56
C VAL A 17 3.72 1.25 12.13
N LEU A 18 3.85 2.30 12.95
CA LEU A 18 3.35 3.63 12.59
C LEU A 18 4.07 4.23 11.37
N LEU A 19 5.40 4.05 11.26
CA LEU A 19 6.17 4.45 10.08
C LEU A 19 5.69 3.75 8.82
N VAL A 20 5.43 2.45 8.93
CA VAL A 20 4.89 1.62 7.84
C VAL A 20 3.50 2.09 7.41
N LEU A 21 2.60 2.33 8.36
CA LEU A 21 1.25 2.85 8.08
C LEU A 21 1.31 4.21 7.38
N GLY A 22 2.18 5.10 7.86
CA GLY A 22 2.40 6.40 7.23
C GLY A 22 2.93 6.27 5.80
N ASN A 23 3.87 5.34 5.56
CA ASN A 23 4.38 5.08 4.21
C ASN A 23 3.28 4.56 3.27
N ASP A 24 2.47 3.62 3.73
CA ASP A 24 1.39 3.06 2.91
C ASP A 24 0.29 4.10 2.61
N LEU A 25 0.02 5.02 3.53
CA LEU A 25 -0.84 6.19 3.27
C LEU A 25 -0.26 7.10 2.18
N ILE A 26 1.05 7.37 2.22
CA ILE A 26 1.72 8.19 1.20
C ILE A 26 1.69 7.48 -0.16
N LEU A 27 1.89 6.17 -0.18
CA LEU A 27 1.81 5.37 -1.41
C LEU A 27 0.39 5.33 -1.97
N ALA A 28 -0.64 5.22 -1.13
CA ALA A 28 -2.03 5.33 -1.53
C ALA A 28 -2.31 6.71 -2.14
N PHE A 29 -1.77 7.78 -1.53
CA PHE A 29 -1.90 9.14 -2.03
C PHE A 29 -1.25 9.32 -3.41
N ILE A 30 -0.01 8.83 -3.59
CA ILE A 30 0.67 8.87 -4.88
C ILE A 30 -0.11 8.07 -5.93
N CYS A 31 -0.61 6.89 -5.57
CA CYS A 31 -1.41 6.06 -6.46
C CYS A 31 -2.67 6.80 -6.95
N TRP A 32 -3.42 7.40 -6.02
CA TRP A 32 -4.61 8.18 -6.36
C TRP A 32 -4.29 9.47 -7.12
N LEU A 33 -3.19 10.15 -6.81
CA LEU A 33 -2.80 11.38 -7.49
C LEU A 33 -2.45 11.11 -8.96
N VAL A 34 -1.70 10.04 -9.24
CA VAL A 34 -1.19 9.71 -10.58
C VAL A 34 -2.22 8.97 -11.43
N PHE A 35 -2.95 8.01 -10.85
CA PHE A 35 -3.86 7.13 -11.59
C PHE A 35 -5.34 7.41 -11.32
N GLY A 36 -5.65 8.26 -10.35
CA GLY A 36 -7.01 8.69 -10.05
C GLY A 36 -7.44 9.94 -10.83
N PRO A 37 -8.51 10.62 -10.36
CA PRO A 37 -9.06 11.81 -11.00
C PRO A 37 -8.06 12.96 -11.18
N PRO A 38 -7.14 13.27 -10.23
CA PRO A 38 -6.32 14.47 -10.31
C PRO A 38 -5.46 14.57 -11.57
N MET A 39 -4.76 13.50 -11.95
CA MET A 39 -3.96 13.51 -13.17
C MET A 39 -4.84 13.55 -14.41
N ALA A 40 -5.97 12.83 -14.40
CA ALA A 40 -6.90 12.81 -15.54
C ALA A 40 -7.50 14.19 -15.80
N THR A 41 -7.93 14.91 -14.76
CA THR A 41 -8.48 16.27 -14.87
C THR A 41 -7.41 17.31 -15.19
N PHE A 42 -6.18 17.12 -14.69
CA PHE A 42 -5.06 17.99 -15.02
C PHE A 42 -4.68 17.90 -16.52
N ILE A 43 -4.67 16.69 -17.08
CA ILE A 43 -4.46 16.49 -18.52
C ILE A 43 -5.65 17.04 -19.33
N ALA A 44 -6.89 16.77 -18.89
CA ALA A 44 -8.09 17.20 -19.60
C ALA A 44 -8.29 18.73 -19.61
N SER A 45 -7.77 19.43 -18.61
CA SER A 45 -7.80 20.89 -18.51
C SER A 45 -6.63 21.58 -19.20
N GLU A 46 -5.81 20.84 -19.95
CA GLU A 46 -4.62 21.35 -20.65
C GLU A 46 -3.69 22.14 -19.71
N PHE A 47 -3.52 21.67 -18.46
CA PHE A 47 -2.63 22.28 -17.46
C PHE A 47 -3.06 23.68 -16.98
N SER A 48 -4.32 24.08 -17.22
CA SER A 48 -4.84 25.39 -16.81
C SER A 48 -5.21 25.47 -15.33
N THR A 49 -5.68 24.37 -14.73
CA THR A 49 -6.00 24.28 -13.30
C THR A 49 -4.83 23.72 -12.50
N GLY A 50 -4.61 24.25 -11.29
CA GLY A 50 -3.53 23.77 -10.43
C GLY A 50 -3.84 22.41 -9.82
N ILE A 51 -2.83 21.53 -9.70
CA ILE A 51 -2.97 20.20 -9.08
C ILE A 51 -3.53 20.29 -7.64
N LEU A 52 -3.22 21.38 -6.92
CA LEU A 52 -3.68 21.63 -5.55
C LEU A 52 -5.17 21.95 -5.50
N GLU A 53 -5.67 22.70 -6.47
CA GLU A 53 -7.09 23.05 -6.55
C GLU A 53 -7.94 21.80 -6.78
N ILE A 54 -7.48 20.93 -7.69
CA ILE A 54 -8.09 19.63 -7.96
C ILE A 54 -8.04 18.71 -6.72
N PHE A 55 -6.94 18.75 -5.97
CA PHE A 55 -6.84 18.00 -4.72
C PHE A 55 -7.91 18.46 -3.71
N TYR A 56 -8.11 19.77 -3.57
CA TYR A 56 -9.12 20.31 -2.66
C TYR A 56 -10.56 20.02 -3.11
N SER A 57 -10.83 19.87 -4.41
CA SER A 57 -12.17 19.50 -4.89
C SER A 57 -12.47 18.01 -4.68
N GLU A 58 -11.47 17.14 -4.82
CA GLU A 58 -11.66 15.68 -4.86
C GLU A 58 -11.15 14.94 -3.60
N TRP A 59 -10.83 15.64 -2.51
CA TRP A 59 -10.21 15.05 -1.31
C TRP A 59 -11.01 13.86 -0.73
N ILE A 60 -12.34 13.91 -0.77
CA ILE A 60 -13.22 12.84 -0.26
C ILE A 60 -13.00 11.53 -1.03
N SER A 61 -12.79 11.63 -2.35
CA SER A 61 -12.52 10.51 -3.25
C SER A 61 -11.24 9.78 -2.87
N PHE A 62 -10.28 10.46 -2.22
CA PHE A 62 -9.07 9.84 -1.70
C PHE A 62 -9.22 9.29 -0.28
N PHE A 63 -9.62 10.14 0.66
CA PHE A 63 -9.54 9.82 2.08
C PHE A 63 -10.44 8.66 2.47
N PHE A 64 -11.65 8.58 1.90
CA PHE A 64 -12.58 7.53 2.27
C PHE A 64 -12.09 6.14 1.82
N PRO A 65 -11.72 5.89 0.55
CA PRO A 65 -11.15 4.61 0.14
C PRO A 65 -9.85 4.27 0.88
N ALA A 66 -8.96 5.25 1.11
CA ALA A 66 -7.68 5.02 1.76
C ALA A 66 -7.85 4.56 3.22
N ILE A 67 -8.69 5.24 3.99
CA ILE A 67 -8.97 4.88 5.38
C ILE A 67 -9.62 3.50 5.45
N LEU A 68 -10.56 3.20 4.55
CA LEU A 68 -11.27 1.93 4.53
C LEU A 68 -10.31 0.76 4.22
N ALA A 69 -9.46 0.90 3.20
CA ALA A 69 -8.46 -0.11 2.83
C ALA A 69 -7.42 -0.34 3.94
N ILE A 70 -6.90 0.72 4.55
CA ILE A 70 -5.88 0.61 5.61
C ILE A 70 -6.48 0.04 6.89
N SER A 71 -7.71 0.43 7.24
CA SER A 71 -8.43 -0.15 8.37
C SER A 71 -8.65 -1.64 8.19
N TYR A 72 -9.03 -2.06 6.97
CA TYR A 72 -9.14 -3.47 6.61
C TYR A 72 -7.80 -4.20 6.82
N LEU A 73 -6.71 -3.70 6.23
CA LEU A 73 -5.37 -4.29 6.37
C LEU A 73 -4.92 -4.37 7.85
N TYR A 74 -5.27 -3.37 8.66
CA TYR A 74 -4.97 -3.34 10.09
C TYR A 74 -5.75 -4.37 10.91
N ILE A 75 -7.07 -4.49 10.68
CA ILE A 75 -7.92 -5.44 11.39
C ILE A 75 -7.50 -6.87 11.12
N PHE A 76 -7.26 -7.19 9.84
CA PHE A 76 -6.84 -8.53 9.41
C PHE A 76 -5.35 -8.83 9.62
N GLY A 77 -4.60 -7.90 10.24
CA GLY A 77 -3.29 -8.18 10.78
C GLY A 77 -2.12 -8.07 9.79
N PHE A 78 -2.31 -7.43 8.63
CA PHE A 78 -1.24 -7.13 7.68
C PHE A 78 -0.07 -6.39 8.35
N TYR A 79 -0.38 -5.51 9.30
CA TYR A 79 0.58 -4.73 10.08
C TYR A 79 1.01 -5.37 11.40
N LYS A 80 0.33 -6.44 11.83
CA LYS A 80 0.64 -7.15 13.09
C LYS A 80 1.72 -8.20 12.89
N SER A 81 1.84 -8.80 11.70
CA SER A 81 2.93 -9.74 11.42
C SER A 81 4.27 -9.03 11.62
N LEU A 82 5.24 -9.73 12.22
CA LEU A 82 6.57 -9.18 12.41
C LEU A 82 7.14 -8.92 11.01
N ILE A 83 7.44 -7.65 10.69
CA ILE A 83 8.02 -7.24 9.40
C ILE A 83 9.25 -8.10 9.01
N LYS A 84 9.99 -8.60 10.02
CA LYS A 84 11.09 -9.56 9.86
C LYS A 84 10.69 -10.89 9.20
N PHE A 85 9.51 -11.41 9.52
CA PHE A 85 8.95 -12.66 8.99
C PHE A 85 7.86 -12.41 7.94
N PHE A 86 7.77 -11.18 7.40
CA PHE A 86 6.89 -10.94 6.29
C PHE A 86 7.38 -11.77 5.09
N ASP A 87 6.56 -12.73 4.68
CA ASP A 87 6.63 -13.37 3.38
C ASP A 87 5.49 -12.82 2.53
N SER A 88 5.88 -12.30 1.37
CA SER A 88 4.96 -11.88 0.33
C SER A 88 3.92 -12.96 0.01
N LYS A 89 4.30 -14.25 0.02
CA LYS A 89 3.43 -15.39 -0.36
C LYS A 89 2.24 -15.60 0.57
N ASP A 90 2.46 -15.46 1.87
CA ASP A 90 1.41 -15.69 2.88
C ASP A 90 0.43 -14.51 2.97
N SER A 91 0.87 -13.34 2.52
CA SER A 91 0.13 -12.09 2.61
C SER A 91 -0.47 -11.63 1.29
N ILE A 92 -0.26 -12.37 0.17
CA ILE A 92 -0.78 -12.04 -1.17
C ILE A 92 -2.27 -11.77 -1.13
N PHE A 93 -3.05 -12.70 -0.55
CA PHE A 93 -4.51 -12.57 -0.55
C PHE A 93 -4.95 -11.35 0.25
N LEU A 94 -4.27 -11.04 1.34
CA LEU A 94 -4.63 -9.93 2.21
C LEU A 94 -4.28 -8.56 1.58
N SER A 95 -3.11 -8.45 0.96
CA SER A 95 -2.73 -7.23 0.22
C SER A 95 -3.59 -7.06 -1.03
N LEU A 96 -3.95 -8.15 -1.70
CA LEU A 96 -4.85 -8.12 -2.86
C LEU A 96 -6.27 -7.70 -2.48
N THR A 97 -6.87 -8.27 -1.44
CA THR A 97 -8.23 -7.87 -1.03
C THR A 97 -8.23 -6.44 -0.50
N GLY A 98 -7.21 -6.03 0.26
CA GLY A 98 -7.05 -4.64 0.72
C GLY A 98 -6.91 -3.65 -0.44
N SER A 99 -6.19 -4.03 -1.50
CA SER A 99 -6.04 -3.17 -2.68
C SER A 99 -7.29 -3.11 -3.54
N LEU A 100 -8.03 -4.22 -3.68
CA LEU A 100 -9.31 -4.26 -4.38
C LEU A 100 -10.33 -3.38 -3.66
N ILE A 101 -10.35 -3.42 -2.33
CA ILE A 101 -11.18 -2.53 -1.51
C ILE A 101 -10.86 -1.07 -1.82
N PHE A 102 -9.58 -0.68 -1.90
CA PHE A 102 -9.18 0.67 -2.26
C PHE A 102 -9.69 1.08 -3.65
N GLY A 103 -9.39 0.28 -4.68
CA GLY A 103 -9.73 0.58 -6.07
C GLY A 103 -11.24 0.62 -6.35
N PHE A 104 -12.00 -0.36 -5.83
CA PHE A 104 -13.45 -0.41 -6.06
C PHE A 104 -14.22 0.59 -5.22
N THR A 105 -13.80 0.86 -3.97
CA THR A 105 -14.44 1.92 -3.16
C THR A 105 -14.26 3.28 -3.83
N TRP A 106 -13.06 3.53 -4.37
CA TRP A 106 -12.82 4.74 -5.17
C TRP A 106 -13.74 4.80 -6.40
N SER A 107 -13.82 3.73 -7.18
CA SER A 107 -14.66 3.67 -8.39
C SER A 107 -16.13 3.93 -8.08
N LEU A 108 -16.65 3.36 -6.98
CA LEU A 108 -18.03 3.59 -6.52
C LEU A 108 -18.28 5.06 -6.17
N ILE A 109 -17.37 5.69 -5.42
CA ILE A 109 -17.48 7.11 -5.07
C ILE A 109 -17.42 7.96 -6.33
N HIS A 110 -16.51 7.64 -7.25
CA HIS A 110 -16.35 8.39 -8.48
C HIS A 110 -17.59 8.32 -9.37
N VAL A 111 -18.22 7.15 -9.49
CA VAL A 111 -19.49 7.02 -10.22
C VAL A 111 -20.61 7.79 -9.53
N TYR A 112 -20.66 7.79 -8.20
CA TYR A 112 -21.70 8.48 -7.42
C TYR A 112 -21.63 10.02 -7.54
N GLN A 113 -20.47 10.58 -7.88
CA GLN A 113 -20.32 12.02 -8.11
C GLN A 113 -21.10 12.52 -9.34
N PHE A 114 -21.42 11.65 -10.30
CA PHE A 114 -22.10 12.04 -11.54
C PHE A 114 -23.59 11.70 -11.52
N GLN A 115 -24.43 12.67 -11.91
CA GLN A 115 -25.89 12.53 -11.94
C GLN A 115 -26.40 11.62 -13.07
N ILE A 116 -25.65 11.51 -14.18
CA ILE A 116 -26.02 10.69 -15.34
C ILE A 116 -24.85 9.75 -15.64
N VAL A 117 -25.10 8.45 -15.51
CA VAL A 117 -24.09 7.41 -15.75
C VAL A 117 -24.30 6.81 -17.14
N SER A 118 -23.43 7.12 -18.09
CA SER A 118 -23.37 6.40 -19.37
C SER A 118 -22.66 5.05 -19.18
N THR A 119 -23.00 4.05 -20.00
CA THR A 119 -22.38 2.71 -19.94
C THR A 119 -20.87 2.75 -20.25
N THR A 120 -20.44 3.68 -21.11
CA THR A 120 -19.03 3.92 -21.42
C THR A 120 -18.29 4.51 -20.23
N PHE A 121 -18.89 5.49 -19.55
CA PHE A 121 -18.31 6.07 -18.34
C PHE A 121 -18.16 5.05 -17.22
N LEU A 122 -19.19 4.22 -16.99
CA LEU A 122 -19.14 3.14 -15.99
C LEU A 122 -17.98 2.17 -16.26
N SER A 123 -17.77 1.81 -17.53
CA SER A 123 -16.70 0.90 -17.94
C SER A 123 -15.31 1.51 -17.69
N ILE A 124 -15.14 2.80 -17.97
CA ILE A 124 -13.89 3.53 -17.69
C ILE A 124 -13.63 3.60 -16.18
N ALA A 125 -14.64 3.97 -15.39
CA ALA A 125 -14.51 4.08 -13.94
C ALA A 125 -14.15 2.73 -13.28
N LEU A 126 -14.71 1.62 -13.77
CA LEU A 126 -14.37 0.27 -13.29
C LEU A 126 -12.95 -0.13 -13.67
N LEU A 127 -12.54 0.09 -14.93
CA LEU A 127 -11.19 -0.21 -15.39
C LEU A 127 -10.14 0.61 -14.65
N GLN A 128 -10.41 1.89 -14.41
CA GLN A 128 -9.51 2.76 -13.65
C GLN A 128 -9.44 2.32 -12.18
N GLY A 129 -10.56 1.89 -11.58
CA GLY A 129 -10.57 1.35 -10.22
C GLY A 129 -9.76 0.05 -10.10
N PHE A 130 -9.85 -0.81 -11.10
CA PHE A 130 -9.04 -2.03 -11.17
C PHE A 130 -7.54 -1.71 -11.29
N LEU A 131 -7.19 -0.75 -12.16
CA LEU A 131 -5.81 -0.29 -12.30
C LEU A 131 -5.28 0.30 -10.99
N LEU A 132 -6.08 1.12 -10.30
CA LEU A 132 -5.73 1.69 -9.01
C LEU A 132 -5.47 0.61 -7.95
N SER A 133 -6.30 -0.44 -7.93
CA SER A 133 -6.07 -1.62 -7.08
C SER A 133 -4.76 -2.33 -7.42
N ALA A 134 -4.50 -2.61 -8.70
CA ALA A 134 -3.31 -3.34 -9.12
C ALA A 134 -2.01 -2.59 -8.78
N VAL A 135 -1.99 -1.27 -8.99
CA VAL A 135 -0.84 -0.43 -8.63
C VAL A 135 -0.65 -0.36 -7.11
N PHE A 136 -1.74 -0.17 -6.36
CA PHE A 136 -1.64 -0.09 -4.90
C PHE A 136 -1.17 -1.42 -4.29
N TYR A 137 -1.61 -2.56 -4.83
CA TYR A 137 -1.10 -3.89 -4.47
C TYR A 137 0.43 -3.99 -4.64
N ALA A 138 0.94 -3.57 -5.80
CA ALA A 138 2.37 -3.59 -6.08
C ALA A 138 3.14 -2.70 -5.09
N PHE A 139 2.63 -1.50 -4.82
CA PHE A 139 3.24 -0.57 -3.86
C PHE A 139 3.23 -1.10 -2.43
N LEU A 140 2.15 -1.73 -1.98
CA LEU A 140 2.10 -2.37 -0.66
C LEU A 140 3.21 -3.42 -0.54
N ASN A 141 3.34 -4.33 -1.51
CA ASN A 141 4.35 -5.38 -1.43
C ASN A 141 5.79 -4.83 -1.50
N ILE A 142 6.07 -3.89 -2.40
CA ILE A 142 7.38 -3.22 -2.50
C ILE A 142 7.72 -2.49 -1.19
N SER A 143 6.75 -1.76 -0.62
CA SER A 143 6.86 -1.09 0.68
C SER A 143 7.27 -2.07 1.79
N ARG A 144 6.71 -3.29 1.78
CA ARG A 144 7.05 -4.32 2.77
C ARG A 144 8.46 -4.87 2.58
N ASP A 145 8.87 -5.16 1.35
CA ASP A 145 10.20 -5.67 1.05
C ASP A 145 11.30 -4.66 1.44
N ILE A 146 11.08 -3.38 1.13
CA ILE A 146 11.97 -2.29 1.53
C ILE A 146 11.97 -2.15 3.06
N ALA A 147 10.80 -2.20 3.71
CA ALA A 147 10.70 -2.09 5.16
C ALA A 147 11.41 -3.24 5.88
N LYS A 148 11.39 -4.47 5.33
CA LYS A 148 12.14 -5.61 5.86
C LYS A 148 13.63 -5.34 5.83
N TYR A 149 14.15 -4.88 4.70
CA TYR A 149 15.57 -4.57 4.54
C TYR A 149 16.05 -3.41 5.43
N LEU A 150 15.24 -2.35 5.56
CA LEU A 150 15.61 -1.16 6.33
C LEU A 150 15.41 -1.29 7.85
N LEU A 151 14.33 -1.93 8.30
CA LEU A 151 13.97 -2.00 9.73
C LEU A 151 14.52 -3.23 10.45
N TYR A 152 14.87 -4.27 9.69
CA TYR A 152 15.43 -5.54 10.15
C TYR A 152 16.53 -6.02 9.19
N PRO A 153 17.66 -5.29 9.10
CA PRO A 153 18.80 -5.76 8.31
C PRO A 153 19.24 -7.14 8.79
N TYR A 154 19.68 -7.99 7.86
CA TYR A 154 20.27 -9.28 8.20
C TYR A 154 21.62 -9.03 8.87
N ASP A 155 21.67 -9.20 10.19
CA ASP A 155 22.93 -9.33 10.91
C ASP A 155 23.45 -10.74 10.66
N THR A 156 24.34 -10.89 9.67
CA THR A 156 25.13 -12.11 9.51
C THR A 156 26.24 -12.06 10.56
N ASP A 157 26.10 -12.89 11.59
CA ASP A 157 27.16 -13.11 12.57
C ASP A 157 28.35 -13.79 11.85
N PRO A 158 29.53 -13.13 11.76
CA PRO A 158 30.71 -13.71 11.13
C PRO A 158 31.24 -14.94 11.88
N ASP A 159 30.86 -15.12 13.15
CA ASP A 159 31.21 -16.26 13.98
C ASP A 159 30.13 -17.37 13.94
N ALA A 160 29.08 -17.20 13.13
CA ALA A 160 28.04 -18.21 12.97
C ALA A 160 28.63 -19.52 12.44
N ARG A 161 28.53 -20.58 13.25
CA ARG A 161 28.93 -21.92 12.82
C ARG A 161 27.79 -22.53 12.00
N PRO A 162 28.10 -23.23 10.89
CA PRO A 162 27.08 -23.94 10.13
C PRO A 162 26.48 -25.05 11.00
N ILE A 163 25.18 -24.99 11.26
CA ILE A 163 24.43 -26.03 11.97
C ILE A 163 23.62 -26.81 10.93
N VAL A 164 23.88 -28.11 10.84
CA VAL A 164 23.05 -29.03 10.04
C VAL A 164 21.96 -29.57 10.95
N ILE A 165 20.71 -29.17 10.71
CA ILE A 165 19.55 -29.73 11.41
C ILE A 165 19.05 -30.92 10.60
N TYR A 166 19.27 -32.14 11.10
CA TYR A 166 18.75 -33.35 10.47
C TYR A 166 17.43 -33.78 11.13
N GLY A 167 16.39 -34.04 10.33
CA GLY A 167 15.15 -34.63 10.80
C GLY A 167 14.13 -33.67 11.42
N ALA A 168 13.99 -32.46 10.89
CA ALA A 168 13.03 -31.48 11.42
C ALA A 168 11.57 -31.66 10.91
N GLY A 169 11.12 -32.90 10.70
CA GLY A 169 9.72 -33.28 10.39
C GLY A 169 8.84 -32.17 9.77
N ALA A 170 7.73 -31.84 10.44
CA ALA A 170 6.87 -30.70 10.10
C ALA A 170 7.24 -29.40 10.84
N THR A 171 8.24 -29.45 11.74
CA THR A 171 8.57 -28.37 12.68
C THR A 171 9.81 -27.56 12.29
N GLY A 172 10.57 -28.00 11.29
CA GLY A 172 11.69 -27.24 10.72
C GLY A 172 11.57 -27.02 9.21
N ASN A 173 10.33 -26.99 8.71
CA ASN A 173 10.00 -26.37 7.44
C ASN A 173 9.47 -24.96 7.70
#